data_AF-S5LV90-F1
#
_entry.id   AF-S5LV90-F1
#
_cell.length_a   1.000
_cell.length_b   1.000
_cell.length_c   1.000
_cell.angle_alpha   90.00
_cell.angle_beta   90.00
_cell.angle_gamma   90.00
#
_symmetry.space_group_name_H-M   'P 1'
#
loop_
_entity.id
_entity.type
_entity.pdbx_description
1 polymer ?
#
loop_
_entity_poly.entity_id
_entity_poly.type
_entity_poly.pdbx_seq_one_letter_code
_entity_poly.pdbx_strand_id
1 'polypeptide(L)'
;MKKILGLMGTLGTIVSSGSFVVACSDKTTEKVKTVEDLIAEYNNKSDRLEIILLEADNNNWTNYQEALFLYSDLYAISYEIILLNPDWKRGVKNTEYVDSKEELIEELETEKKYWMENSILPNGQNVSQEFLDYIDKLINKYK
;
A
#
# COMPACT_ATOMS: atom_id res chain seq x y z
N MET A 1 -44.50 -22.79 -7.15
CA MET A 1 -44.80 -21.84 -6.06
C MET A 1 -43.60 -21.71 -5.14
N LYS A 2 -42.95 -20.54 -5.13
CA LYS A 2 -42.37 -19.84 -3.97
C LYS A 2 -41.89 -18.47 -4.48
N LYS A 3 -42.60 -17.41 -4.07
CA LYS A 3 -42.28 -15.99 -4.27
C LYS A 3 -41.50 -15.52 -3.05
N ILE A 4 -40.40 -14.80 -3.22
CA ILE A 4 -39.78 -13.91 -2.21
C ILE A 4 -39.21 -12.74 -3.00
N LEU A 5 -40.00 -11.67 -3.17
CA LEU A 5 -39.97 -10.42 -2.41
C LEU A 5 -38.65 -9.66 -2.58
N GLY A 6 -38.74 -8.55 -3.33
CA GLY A 6 -37.70 -7.54 -3.40
C GLY A 6 -37.58 -6.77 -2.10
N LEU A 7 -36.36 -6.30 -1.83
CA LEU A 7 -36.11 -5.15 -0.98
C LEU A 7 -35.60 -4.02 -1.87
N MET A 8 -36.47 -3.05 -2.11
CA MET A 8 -36.04 -1.68 -2.34
C MET A 8 -35.56 -1.13 -1.00
N GLY A 9 -34.32 -0.68 -0.95
CA GLY A 9 -33.77 0.15 0.12
C GLY A 9 -33.28 1.45 -0.50
N THR A 10 -34.09 2.49 -0.40
CA THR A 10 -33.82 3.86 -0.82
C THR A 10 -32.88 4.59 0.14
N LEU A 11 -32.03 5.44 -0.45
CA LEU A 11 -31.46 6.69 0.09
C LEU A 11 -30.66 6.64 1.41
N GLY A 12 -29.34 6.75 1.26
CA GLY A 12 -28.47 7.49 2.16
C GLY A 12 -27.62 8.47 1.36
N THR A 13 -28.13 9.69 1.14
CA THR A 13 -27.34 10.84 0.71
C THR A 13 -26.27 11.11 1.77
N ILE A 14 -25.00 10.90 1.45
CA ILE A 14 -23.89 11.53 2.18
C ILE A 14 -23.58 12.82 1.45
N VAL A 15 -23.90 13.94 2.11
CA VAL A 15 -23.56 15.29 1.67
C VAL A 15 -22.45 15.79 2.59
N SER A 16 -21.35 16.21 1.96
CA SER A 16 -20.40 17.24 2.42
C SER A 16 -19.59 17.04 3.71
N SER A 17 -18.26 16.97 3.54
CA SER A 17 -17.27 17.93 4.09
C SER A 17 -15.86 17.34 3.96
N GLY A 18 -14.84 17.94 3.36
CA GLY A 18 -14.64 19.20 2.68
C GLY A 18 -13.25 19.08 2.04
N SER A 19 -13.12 19.37 0.74
CA SER A 19 -11.82 19.43 0.10
C SER A 19 -11.06 20.64 0.64
N PHE A 20 -10.02 20.41 1.44
CA PHE A 20 -9.10 21.48 1.80
C PHE A 20 -8.30 21.85 0.55
N VAL A 21 -8.64 22.98 -0.06
CA VAL A 21 -7.83 23.57 -1.12
C VAL A 21 -6.82 24.49 -0.43
N VAL A 22 -5.60 24.00 -0.23
CA VAL A 22 -4.47 24.89 0.08
C VAL A 22 -4.07 25.55 -1.23
N ALA A 23 -4.52 26.78 -1.42
CA ALA A 23 -4.09 27.61 -2.54
C ALA A 23 -2.67 28.13 -2.25
N CYS A 24 -1.67 27.45 -2.80
CA CYS A 24 -0.34 28.01 -3.01
C CYS A 24 0.08 27.83 -4.48
N SER A 25 0.53 28.94 -5.06
CA SER A 25 0.99 29.22 -6.41
C SER A 25 1.76 28.10 -7.15
N ASP A 26 1.37 27.90 -8.41
CA ASP A 26 2.10 27.34 -9.57
C ASP A 26 2.88 26.00 -9.44
N LYS A 27 2.21 24.91 -9.89
CA LYS A 27 2.66 23.84 -10.82
C LYS A 27 1.91 22.55 -10.48
N THR A 28 1.22 21.98 -11.49
CA THR A 28 0.50 20.68 -11.44
C THR A 28 -0.34 20.49 -10.18
N THR A 29 -1.66 20.69 -10.27
CA THR A 29 -2.59 20.25 -9.23
C THR A 29 -2.44 18.74 -9.02
N GLU A 30 -1.54 18.33 -8.12
CA GLU A 30 -1.52 16.98 -7.57
C GLU A 30 -2.89 16.77 -6.93
N LYS A 31 -3.63 15.81 -7.47
CA LYS A 31 -4.90 15.40 -6.89
C LYS A 31 -4.57 14.93 -5.47
N VAL A 32 -5.02 15.67 -4.46
CA VAL A 32 -4.95 15.24 -3.06
C VAL A 32 -5.71 13.93 -2.97
N LYS A 33 -5.02 12.84 -2.59
CA LYS A 33 -5.64 11.52 -2.43
C LYS A 33 -6.57 11.56 -1.22
N THR A 34 -7.76 11.01 -1.38
CA THR A 34 -8.69 10.77 -0.27
C THR A 34 -8.32 9.49 0.48
N VAL A 35 -8.88 9.29 1.68
CA VAL A 35 -8.73 8.03 2.42
C VAL A 35 -9.25 6.86 1.59
N GLU A 36 -10.37 7.05 0.88
CA GLU A 36 -10.95 6.04 0.00
C GLU A 36 -10.05 5.71 -1.19
N ASP A 37 -9.40 6.73 -1.80
CA ASP A 37 -8.42 6.52 -2.87
C ASP A 37 -7.24 5.66 -2.35
N LEU A 38 -6.73 5.96 -1.14
CA LEU A 38 -5.62 5.22 -0.53
C LEU A 38 -6.00 3.79 -0.17
N ILE A 39 -7.19 3.57 0.41
CA ILE A 39 -7.69 2.22 0.73
C ILE A 39 -7.86 1.39 -0.56
N ALA A 40 -8.38 2.00 -1.63
CA ALA A 40 -8.51 1.33 -2.92
C ALA A 40 -7.14 0.95 -3.51
N GLU A 41 -6.16 1.85 -3.44
CA GLU A 41 -4.79 1.60 -3.87
C GLU A 41 -4.12 0.49 -3.05
N TYR A 42 -4.28 0.53 -1.72
CA TYR A 42 -3.79 -0.49 -0.80
C TYR A 42 -4.34 -1.88 -1.16
N ASN A 43 -5.65 -1.99 -1.33
CA ASN A 43 -6.30 -3.26 -1.68
C ASN A 43 -5.82 -3.78 -3.03
N ASN A 44 -5.72 -2.91 -4.05
CA ASN A 44 -5.26 -3.33 -5.38
C ASN A 44 -3.82 -3.85 -5.36
N LYS A 45 -2.92 -3.19 -4.64
CA LYS A 45 -1.53 -3.63 -4.48
C LYS A 45 -1.42 -4.90 -3.65
N SER A 46 -2.23 -5.04 -2.61
CA SER A 46 -2.31 -6.24 -1.77
C SER A 46 -2.78 -7.44 -2.59
N ASP A 47 -3.81 -7.29 -3.42
CA ASP A 47 -4.30 -8.34 -4.32
C ASP A 47 -3.22 -8.75 -5.34
N ARG A 48 -2.47 -7.78 -5.89
CA ARG A 48 -1.36 -8.08 -6.80
C ARG A 48 -0.24 -8.85 -6.09
N LEU A 49 0.10 -8.45 -4.88
CA LEU A 49 1.10 -9.15 -4.06
C LEU A 49 0.66 -10.59 -3.79
N GLU A 50 -0.60 -10.82 -3.39
CA GLU A 50 -1.14 -12.17 -3.18
C GLU A 50 -1.02 -13.03 -4.44
N ILE A 51 -1.31 -12.49 -5.62
CA ILE A 51 -1.13 -13.20 -6.90
C ILE A 51 0.34 -13.59 -7.11
N ILE A 52 1.29 -12.69 -6.88
CA ILE A 52 2.72 -12.97 -7.07
C ILE A 52 3.19 -14.06 -6.08
N LEU A 53 2.71 -14.03 -4.84
CA LEU A 53 3.06 -15.04 -3.84
C LEU A 53 2.49 -16.42 -4.21
N LEU A 54 1.27 -16.48 -4.74
CA LEU A 54 0.69 -17.72 -5.27
C LEU A 54 1.45 -18.23 -6.50
N GLU A 55 1.95 -17.35 -7.36
CA GLU A 55 2.85 -17.72 -8.47
C GLU A 55 4.16 -18.31 -7.93
N ALA A 56 4.76 -17.67 -6.92
CA ALA A 56 5.99 -18.11 -6.27
C ALA A 56 5.85 -19.49 -5.60
N ASP A 57 4.71 -19.76 -4.95
CA ASP A 57 4.39 -21.08 -4.39
C ASP A 57 4.35 -22.19 -5.46
N ASN A 58 4.07 -21.82 -6.71
CA ASN A 58 4.15 -22.72 -7.87
C ASN A 58 5.55 -22.73 -8.53
N ASN A 59 6.59 -22.30 -7.80
CA ASN A 59 7.97 -22.10 -8.25
C ASN A 59 8.12 -21.08 -9.39
N ASN A 60 7.14 -20.19 -9.59
CA ASN A 60 7.24 -19.10 -10.55
C ASN A 60 7.67 -17.80 -9.85
N TRP A 61 8.96 -17.52 -9.90
CA TRP A 61 9.58 -16.38 -9.23
C TRP A 61 9.79 -15.16 -10.16
N THR A 62 9.16 -15.15 -11.33
CA THR A 62 9.41 -14.11 -12.35
C THR A 62 9.11 -12.69 -11.84
N ASN A 63 8.06 -12.51 -11.04
CA ASN A 63 7.62 -11.20 -10.57
C ASN A 63 8.12 -10.86 -9.15
N TYR A 64 9.08 -11.61 -8.61
CA TYR A 64 9.46 -11.46 -7.21
C TYR A 64 10.08 -10.08 -6.91
N GLN A 65 10.71 -9.46 -7.90
CA GLN A 65 11.21 -8.09 -7.75
C GLN A 65 10.06 -7.08 -7.60
N GLU A 66 8.95 -7.25 -8.32
CA GLU A 66 7.75 -6.43 -8.16
C GLU A 66 7.17 -6.58 -6.75
N ALA A 67 7.19 -7.81 -6.19
CA ALA A 67 6.73 -8.05 -4.83
C ALA A 67 7.48 -7.19 -3.80
N LEU A 68 8.80 -7.00 -3.97
CA LEU A 68 9.59 -6.13 -3.08
C LEU A 68 9.06 -4.70 -3.05
N PHE A 69 8.80 -4.10 -4.22
CA PHE A 69 8.21 -2.76 -4.28
C PHE A 69 6.82 -2.72 -3.65
N LEU A 70 6.01 -3.76 -3.84
CA LEU A 70 4.67 -3.84 -3.26
C LEU A 70 4.70 -3.92 -1.74
N TYR A 71 5.65 -4.66 -1.14
CA TYR A 71 5.84 -4.71 0.31
C TYR A 71 6.08 -3.30 0.87
N SER A 72 7.08 -2.59 0.35
CA SER A 72 7.39 -1.22 0.80
C SER A 72 6.23 -0.23 0.55
N ASP A 73 5.52 -0.37 -0.57
CA ASP A 73 4.34 0.45 -0.88
C ASP A 73 3.21 0.25 0.12
N LEU A 74 2.90 -0.99 0.47
CA LEU A 74 1.81 -1.32 1.38
C LEU A 74 2.07 -0.74 2.77
N TYR A 75 3.31 -0.81 3.27
CA TYR A 75 3.69 -0.13 4.51
C TYR A 75 3.46 1.39 4.42
N ALA A 76 3.99 2.04 3.39
CA ALA A 76 3.86 3.49 3.21
C ALA A 76 2.39 3.93 3.07
N ILE A 77 1.58 3.22 2.29
CA ILE A 77 0.16 3.53 2.09
C ILE A 77 -0.63 3.29 3.37
N SER A 78 -0.34 2.21 4.11
CA SER A 78 -1.03 1.93 5.37
C SER A 78 -0.83 3.06 6.38
N TYR A 79 0.39 3.59 6.48
CA TYR A 79 0.67 4.75 7.31
C TYR A 79 -0.07 6.01 6.83
N GLU A 80 -0.10 6.29 5.52
CA GLU A 80 -0.88 7.41 4.98
C GLU A 80 -2.38 7.30 5.31
N ILE A 81 -2.93 6.09 5.29
CA ILE A 81 -4.32 5.85 5.70
C ILE A 81 -4.50 6.13 7.19
N ILE A 82 -3.62 5.62 8.05
CA ILE A 82 -3.69 5.84 9.50
C ILE A 82 -3.58 7.32 9.87
N LEU A 83 -2.72 8.08 9.18
CA LEU A 83 -2.61 9.52 9.36
C LEU A 83 -3.92 10.27 9.13
N LEU A 84 -4.71 9.81 8.15
CA LEU A 84 -5.96 10.47 7.76
C LEU A 84 -7.19 9.84 8.43
N ASN A 85 -7.10 8.58 8.84
CA ASN A 85 -8.16 7.80 9.46
C ASN A 85 -7.58 6.86 10.54
N PRO A 86 -7.30 7.36 11.75
CA PRO A 86 -6.66 6.59 12.82
C PRO A 86 -7.45 5.37 13.30
N ASP A 87 -8.76 5.35 13.06
CA ASP A 87 -9.63 4.22 13.40
C ASP A 87 -9.62 3.12 12.33
N TRP A 88 -8.95 3.35 11.20
CA TRP A 88 -8.80 2.33 10.18
C TRP A 88 -8.04 1.13 10.75
N LYS A 89 -8.71 -0.02 10.77
CA LYS A 89 -8.12 -1.29 11.16
C LYS A 89 -8.12 -2.19 9.95
N ARG A 90 -6.96 -2.76 9.61
CA ARG A 90 -6.88 -3.74 8.53
C ARG A 90 -7.62 -5.03 8.89
N GLY A 91 -8.03 -5.78 7.85
CA GLY A 91 -8.43 -7.17 7.99
C GLY A 91 -7.24 -8.07 8.33
N VAL A 92 -7.50 -9.18 9.03
CA VAL A 92 -6.54 -10.14 9.64
C VAL A 92 -5.50 -10.73 8.67
N LYS A 93 -5.62 -10.51 7.36
CA LYS A 93 -4.90 -11.29 6.34
C LYS A 93 -3.57 -10.74 5.84
N ASN A 94 -3.25 -9.46 6.00
CA ASN A 94 -2.06 -8.94 5.35
C ASN A 94 -0.93 -8.67 6.37
N THR A 95 0.29 -8.84 5.88
CA THR A 95 1.57 -8.59 6.54
C THR A 95 1.84 -7.14 6.89
N GLU A 96 1.58 -6.36 5.85
CA GLU A 96 2.23 -5.12 5.50
C GLU A 96 1.36 -3.95 5.96
N TYR A 97 1.48 -3.65 7.24
CA TYR A 97 0.74 -2.59 7.91
C TYR A 97 1.58 -2.04 9.03
N VAL A 98 1.51 -0.73 9.19
CA VAL A 98 2.13 -0.02 10.30
C VAL A 98 1.12 0.96 10.91
N ASP A 99 1.19 1.13 12.23
CA ASP A 99 0.32 2.00 13.00
C ASP A 99 0.93 3.38 13.29
N SER A 100 2.22 3.55 13.00
CA SER A 100 2.98 4.73 13.38
C SER A 100 4.09 5.03 12.39
N LYS A 101 4.59 6.27 12.46
CA LYS A 101 5.72 6.73 11.65
C LYS A 101 6.98 5.95 12.00
N GLU A 102 7.19 5.74 13.30
CA GLU A 102 8.35 5.07 13.84
C GLU A 102 8.42 3.62 13.35
N GLU A 103 7.30 2.90 13.39
CA GLU A 103 7.20 1.54 12.86
C GLU A 103 7.43 1.52 11.33
N LEU A 104 6.87 2.48 10.58
CA LEU A 104 7.15 2.59 9.13
C LEU A 104 8.65 2.71 8.83
N ILE A 105 9.34 3.59 9.54
CA ILE A 105 10.78 3.80 9.31
C ILE A 105 11.58 2.56 9.71
N GLU A 106 11.21 1.90 10.82
CA GLU A 106 11.87 0.68 11.27
C GLU A 106 11.70 -0.48 10.27
N GLU A 107 10.49 -0.70 9.75
CA GLU A 107 10.20 -1.72 8.74
C GLU A 107 10.99 -1.46 7.45
N LEU A 108 11.01 -0.22 6.95
CA LEU A 108 11.75 0.13 5.74
C LEU A 108 13.27 0.02 5.91
N GLU A 109 13.82 0.44 7.06
CA GLU A 109 15.25 0.28 7.35
C GLU A 109 15.65 -1.20 7.48
N THR A 110 14.79 -2.00 8.11
CA THR A 110 14.98 -3.45 8.25
C THR A 110 14.94 -4.13 6.89
N GLU A 111 13.95 -3.82 6.06
CA GLU A 111 13.83 -4.33 4.70
C GLU A 111 15.06 -3.98 3.86
N LYS A 112 15.48 -2.71 3.89
CA LYS A 112 16.68 -2.27 3.17
C LYS A 112 17.92 -3.06 3.59
N LYS A 113 18.14 -3.17 4.91
CA LYS A 113 19.30 -3.90 5.45
C LYS A 113 19.27 -5.37 5.03
N TYR A 114 18.12 -6.03 5.15
CA TYR A 114 17.95 -7.42 4.76
C TYR A 114 18.36 -7.66 3.30
N TRP A 115 17.88 -6.82 2.38
CA TRP A 115 18.17 -6.97 0.96
C TRP A 115 19.58 -6.54 0.54
N MET A 116 20.23 -5.66 1.32
CA MET A 116 21.67 -5.39 1.16
C MET A 116 22.53 -6.59 1.57
N GLU A 117 22.13 -7.33 2.60
CA GLU A 117 22.83 -8.52 3.09
C GLU A 117 22.48 -9.79 2.27
N ASN A 118 21.27 -9.84 1.70
CA ASN A 118 20.73 -10.97 0.95
C ASN A 118 20.36 -10.55 -0.47
N SER A 119 21.35 -10.08 -1.24
CA SER A 119 21.13 -9.43 -2.53
C SER A 119 20.71 -10.34 -3.69
N ILE A 120 20.52 -11.65 -3.46
CA ILE A 120 20.09 -12.62 -4.47
C ILE A 120 18.65 -13.04 -4.19
N LEU A 121 17.77 -12.80 -5.16
CA LEU A 121 16.36 -13.18 -5.12
C LEU A 121 16.19 -14.68 -5.41
N PRO A 122 15.04 -15.29 -5.04
CA PRO A 122 14.76 -16.70 -5.33
C PRO A 122 14.82 -17.09 -6.81
N ASN A 123 14.58 -16.15 -7.73
CA ASN A 123 14.74 -16.35 -9.17
C ASN A 123 16.20 -16.25 -9.68
N GLY A 124 17.17 -16.06 -8.78
CA GLY A 124 18.59 -15.90 -9.08
C GLY A 124 18.98 -14.50 -9.58
N GLN A 125 18.05 -13.55 -9.67
CA GLN A 125 18.36 -12.16 -10.00
C GLN A 125 18.94 -11.44 -8.78
N ASN A 126 19.73 -10.40 -9.04
CA ASN A 126 20.13 -9.49 -7.97
C ASN A 126 18.96 -8.57 -7.61
N VAL A 127 18.84 -8.21 -6.34
CA VAL A 127 18.09 -7.04 -5.90
C VAL A 127 18.59 -5.82 -6.71
N SER A 128 17.67 -5.07 -7.33
CA SER A 128 18.08 -3.88 -8.09
C SER A 128 18.50 -2.74 -7.17
N GLN A 129 19.46 -1.95 -7.65
CA GLN A 129 19.76 -0.65 -7.04
C GLN A 129 18.52 0.26 -7.04
N GLU A 130 17.69 0.18 -8.09
CA GLU A 130 16.41 0.92 -8.17
C GLU A 130 15.51 0.66 -6.96
N PHE A 131 15.43 -0.59 -6.48
CA PHE A 131 14.65 -0.92 -5.29
C PHE A 131 15.26 -0.33 -4.01
N LEU A 132 16.59 -0.40 -3.87
CA LEU A 132 17.27 0.18 -2.70
C LEU A 132 17.12 1.72 -2.66
N ASP A 133 17.26 2.37 -3.82
CA ASP A 133 17.05 3.81 -3.97
C ASP A 133 15.57 4.18 -3.71
N TYR A 134 14.65 3.28 -4.06
CA TYR A 134 13.23 3.44 -3.78
C TYR A 134 12.93 3.43 -2.27
N ILE A 135 13.49 2.49 -1.52
CA ILE A 135 13.36 2.48 -0.06
C ILE A 135 13.95 3.75 0.55
N ASP A 136 15.12 4.19 0.08
CA ASP A 136 15.73 5.45 0.55
C ASP A 136 14.82 6.65 0.32
N LYS A 137 14.15 6.70 -0.83
CA LYS A 137 13.17 7.74 -1.13
C LYS A 137 11.98 7.69 -0.16
N LEU A 138 11.44 6.51 0.16
CA LEU A 138 10.34 6.37 1.11
C LEU A 138 10.77 6.78 2.52
N ILE A 139 11.92 6.31 2.99
CA ILE A 139 12.48 6.68 4.30
C ILE A 139 12.64 8.21 4.39
N ASN A 140 13.24 8.84 3.38
CA ASN A 140 13.44 10.29 3.37
C ASN A 140 12.14 11.09 3.27
N LYS A 141 11.09 10.52 2.67
CA LYS A 141 9.76 11.15 2.60
C LYS A 141 9.12 11.25 3.99
N TYR A 142 9.33 10.24 4.84
CA TYR A 142 8.63 10.13 6.12
C TYR A 142 9.48 10.46 7.34
N LYS A 143 10.81 10.51 7.25
CA LYS A 143 11.71 11.01 8.31
C LYS A 143 11.46 12.48 8.62
#